data_AF-A0AAV6JU89-F1
#
_entry.id   AF-A0AAV6JU89-F1
#
_cell.length_a   1.000
_cell.length_b   1.000
_cell.length_c   1.000
_cell.angle_alpha   90.00
_cell.angle_beta   90.00
_cell.angle_gamma   90.00
#
_symmetry.space_group_name_H-M   'P 1'
#
loop_
_entity.id
_entity.type
_entity.pdbx_description
1 polymer ?
#
loop_
_entity_poly.entity_id
_entity_poly.type
_entity_poly.pdbx_seq_one_letter_code
_entity_poly.pdbx_strand_id
1 'polypeptide(L)'
;MFGGEIFLSAFIHVLFKKLASRDLWNFALKKPIRTQLAKWSRMLEQIEALLADAEDKQMTNQRGITLWLEDLEDLAYDLDDVLDEFATEALRRKMMEEPRASTSKVHAFIPTCCVSFNPSTLVSGSSMSSKIKEITNRLQDLFDQRIGLGLQNVPVERMEDKLKDNERGENITKARHSSYTRGYLDGIKKFESFHKAKNLRTFLPLGLGDRSKFSSNSYLSSDVALHLLPNLRRLRVLSLRRYRIYELSSLIGDLKHVRFLDLSCALIATLPESICALYNLQTLMLRYCKNLKKLPPTIGNLINLCHLDVTGADSLEEMPQKIGKLTSLQTLSNFIVSKGDGSAINELAYLIHLRGTLCISRLEHVADARDAVRANLKDKQGLEMLLMK
;
A
#
# COMPACT_ATOMS: atom_id res chain seq x y z
N MET A 1 12.46 7.35 26.33
CA MET A 1 12.01 7.50 24.94
C MET A 1 10.81 8.44 25.01
N PHE A 2 10.99 9.70 24.61
CA PHE A 2 9.96 10.74 24.65
C PHE A 2 9.35 10.82 23.23
N GLY A 3 8.07 10.54 23.05
CA GLY A 3 7.43 10.56 21.72
C GLY A 3 6.27 9.59 21.48
N GLY A 4 5.80 8.85 22.51
CA GLY A 4 4.67 7.93 22.39
C GLY A 4 3.33 8.65 22.18
N GLU A 5 3.03 9.67 22.98
CA GLU A 5 1.80 10.49 22.84
C GLU A 5 1.76 11.23 21.51
N ILE A 6 2.86 11.88 21.12
CA ILE A 6 2.92 12.65 19.87
C ILE A 6 2.62 11.74 18.69
N PHE A 7 3.16 10.51 18.69
CA PHE A 7 2.86 9.54 17.64
C PHE A 7 1.40 9.07 17.69
N LEU A 8 0.90 8.65 18.86
CA LEU A 8 -0.47 8.13 19.02
C LEU A 8 -1.53 9.19 18.71
N SER A 9 -1.35 10.42 19.21
CA SER A 9 -2.25 11.54 18.92
C SER A 9 -2.27 11.84 17.42
N ALA A 10 -1.11 11.98 16.78
CA ALA A 10 -1.03 12.20 15.33
C ALA A 10 -1.68 11.06 14.54
N PHE A 11 -1.53 9.82 15.00
CA PHE A 11 -2.11 8.65 14.33
C PHE A 11 -3.62 8.56 14.53
N ILE A 12 -4.15 8.88 15.72
CA ILE A 12 -5.59 9.00 15.97
C ILE A 12 -6.22 10.08 15.07
N HIS A 13 -5.54 11.20 14.86
CA HIS A 13 -5.99 12.22 13.89
C HIS A 13 -6.10 11.66 12.45
N VAL A 14 -5.20 10.76 12.04
CA VAL A 14 -5.31 10.06 10.76
C VAL A 14 -6.54 9.15 10.74
N LEU A 15 -6.83 8.45 11.84
CA LEU A 15 -8.04 7.63 11.98
C LEU A 15 -9.31 8.48 11.90
N PHE A 16 -9.36 9.66 12.52
CA PHE A 16 -10.49 10.58 12.38
C PHE A 16 -10.74 11.01 10.95
N LYS A 17 -9.68 11.38 10.20
CA LYS A 17 -9.80 11.73 8.78
C LYS A 17 -10.40 10.58 7.96
N LYS A 18 -9.99 9.34 8.25
CA LYS A 18 -10.53 8.15 7.59
C LYS A 18 -11.98 7.86 7.98
N LEU A 19 -12.32 7.97 9.26
CA LEU A 19 -13.68 7.80 9.78
C LEU A 19 -14.64 8.88 9.27
N ALA A 20 -14.15 10.08 8.95
CA ALA A 20 -14.93 11.15 8.34
C ALA A 20 -15.07 11.02 6.80
N SER A 21 -14.42 10.03 6.16
CA SER A 21 -14.41 9.88 4.70
C SER A 21 -15.81 9.58 4.16
N ARG A 22 -16.26 10.36 3.18
CA ARG A 22 -17.55 10.14 2.49
C ARG A 22 -17.60 8.77 1.82
N ASP A 23 -16.49 8.32 1.25
CA ASP A 23 -16.42 7.01 0.56
C ASP A 23 -16.69 5.86 1.53
N LEU A 24 -16.17 5.96 2.76
CA LEU A 24 -16.43 4.98 3.83
C LEU A 24 -17.93 4.94 4.18
N TRP A 25 -18.55 6.09 4.39
CA TRP A 25 -19.97 6.17 4.77
C TRP A 25 -20.92 5.77 3.64
N ASN A 26 -20.57 6.08 2.40
CA ASN A 26 -21.32 5.62 1.22
C ASN A 26 -21.26 4.09 1.10
N PHE A 27 -20.10 3.50 1.37
CA PHE A 27 -19.93 2.05 1.33
C PHE A 27 -20.56 1.32 2.53
N ALA A 28 -20.54 1.93 3.72
CA ALA A 28 -21.17 1.41 4.93
C ALA A 28 -22.71 1.48 4.84
N LEU A 29 -23.30 0.78 3.87
CA LEU A 29 -24.73 0.81 3.56
C LEU A 29 -25.61 0.19 4.66
N LYS A 30 -25.02 -0.65 5.53
CA LYS A 30 -25.75 -1.33 6.61
C LYS A 30 -25.79 -0.46 7.86
N LYS A 31 -26.99 -0.09 8.33
CA LYS A 31 -27.21 0.68 9.57
C LYS A 31 -26.37 0.19 10.77
N PRO A 32 -26.22 -1.14 11.04
CA PRO A 32 -25.38 -1.60 12.14
C PRO A 32 -23.90 -1.21 12.03
N ILE A 33 -23.34 -1.21 10.81
CA ILE A 33 -21.93 -0.84 10.59
C ILE A 33 -21.73 0.65 10.87
N ARG A 34 -22.65 1.49 10.36
CA ARG A 34 -22.66 2.93 10.61
C ARG A 34 -22.68 3.27 12.11
N THR A 35 -23.51 2.57 12.88
CA THR A 35 -23.57 2.76 14.34
C THR A 35 -22.24 2.40 15.01
N GLN A 36 -21.55 1.34 14.57
CA GLN A 36 -20.26 0.97 15.13
C GLN A 36 -19.16 1.99 14.78
N LEU A 37 -19.11 2.46 13.53
CA LEU A 37 -18.14 3.49 13.12
C LEU A 37 -18.32 4.80 13.91
N ALA A 38 -19.56 5.24 14.12
CA ALA A 38 -19.85 6.40 14.98
C ALA A 38 -19.44 6.16 16.44
N LYS A 39 -19.64 4.93 16.95
CA LYS A 39 -19.17 4.55 18.29
C LYS A 39 -17.64 4.64 18.38
N TRP A 40 -16.91 4.19 17.36
CA TRP A 40 -15.45 4.30 17.31
C TRP A 40 -14.98 5.74 17.36
N SER A 41 -15.56 6.65 16.55
CA SER A 41 -15.21 8.07 16.59
C SER A 41 -15.33 8.65 18.00
N ARG A 42 -16.48 8.42 18.66
CA ARG A 42 -16.72 8.94 20.01
C ARG A 42 -15.74 8.38 21.05
N MET A 43 -15.37 7.10 20.94
CA MET A 43 -14.44 6.48 21.87
C MET A 43 -13.00 6.92 21.62
N LEU A 44 -12.61 7.12 20.36
CA LEU A 44 -11.30 7.68 20.01
C LEU A 44 -11.17 9.13 20.50
N GLU A 45 -12.22 9.95 20.41
CA GLU A 45 -12.25 11.31 20.98
C GLU A 45 -12.01 11.28 22.49
N GLN A 46 -12.62 10.32 23.19
CA GLN A 46 -12.44 10.17 24.63
C GLN A 46 -11.04 9.64 24.98
N ILE A 47 -10.50 8.70 24.22
CA ILE A 47 -9.15 8.17 24.43
C ILE A 47 -8.10 9.24 24.15
N GLU A 48 -8.28 10.05 23.10
CA GLU A 48 -7.39 11.16 22.77
C GLU A 48 -7.29 12.18 23.92
N ALA A 49 -8.42 12.50 24.56
CA ALA A 49 -8.43 13.39 25.73
C ALA A 49 -7.65 12.84 26.93
N LEU A 50 -7.43 11.52 27.00
CA LEU A 50 -6.68 10.86 28.07
C LEU A 50 -5.19 10.72 27.77
N LEU A 51 -4.75 10.97 26.53
CA LEU A 51 -3.36 10.73 26.12
C LEU A 51 -2.37 11.65 26.84
N ALA A 52 -2.73 12.93 27.04
CA ALA A 52 -1.87 13.89 27.74
C ALA A 52 -1.64 13.46 29.21
N ASP A 53 -2.73 13.10 29.92
CA ASP A 53 -2.66 12.60 31.29
C ASP A 53 -1.94 11.23 31.38
N ALA A 54 -2.08 10.38 30.35
CA ALA A 54 -1.38 9.10 30.29
C ALA A 54 0.14 9.27 30.10
N GLU A 55 0.60 10.18 29.24
CA GLU A 55 2.04 10.46 29.08
C GLU A 55 2.64 11.07 30.35
N ASP A 56 1.96 12.04 30.96
CA ASP A 56 2.41 12.65 32.22
C ASP A 56 2.53 11.60 33.34
N LYS A 57 1.56 10.67 33.45
CA LYS A 57 1.60 9.59 34.45
C LYS A 57 2.56 8.46 34.10
N GLN A 58 2.90 8.24 32.84
CA GLN A 58 3.91 7.26 32.42
C GLN A 58 5.26 7.51 33.11
N MET A 59 5.58 8.78 33.39
CA MET A 59 6.83 9.23 34.01
C MET A 59 6.96 8.87 35.48
N THR A 60 5.85 8.63 36.17
CA THR A 60 5.82 8.28 37.61
C THR A 60 5.82 6.76 37.87
N ASN A 61 5.98 5.97 36.80
CA ASN A 61 6.14 4.51 36.79
C ASN A 61 4.91 3.71 37.25
N GLN A 62 3.88 3.69 36.41
CA GLN A 62 2.86 2.63 36.40
C GLN A 62 3.03 1.78 35.14
N ARG A 63 3.60 0.58 35.30
CA ARG A 63 3.68 -0.45 34.24
C ARG A 63 2.36 -0.67 33.49
N GLY A 64 1.22 -0.46 34.16
CA GLY A 64 -0.11 -0.53 33.55
C GLY A 64 -0.38 0.53 32.48
N ILE A 65 0.14 1.75 32.63
CA ILE A 65 -0.04 2.83 31.64
C ILE A 65 0.77 2.53 30.38
N THR A 66 2.01 2.07 30.52
CA THR A 66 2.82 1.65 29.37
C THR A 66 2.13 0.54 28.58
N LEU A 67 1.61 -0.49 29.25
CA LEU A 67 0.87 -1.57 28.59
C LEU A 67 -0.40 -1.07 27.91
N TRP A 68 -1.12 -0.15 28.54
CA TRP A 68 -2.31 0.47 27.95
C TRP A 68 -2.00 1.28 26.69
N LEU A 69 -0.90 2.04 26.69
CA LEU A 69 -0.43 2.79 25.50
C LEU A 69 0.02 1.84 24.37
N GLU A 70 0.72 0.75 24.69
CA GLU A 70 1.12 -0.28 23.71
C GLU A 70 -0.11 -0.97 23.10
N ASP A 71 -1.11 -1.33 23.91
CA ASP A 71 -2.35 -1.95 23.43
C ASP A 71 -3.21 -0.98 22.61
N LEU A 72 -3.18 0.31 22.96
CA LEU A 72 -3.81 1.37 22.17
C LEU A 72 -3.12 1.56 20.82
N GLU A 73 -1.78 1.55 20.77
CA GLU A 73 -1.04 1.60 19.51
C GLU A 73 -1.40 0.42 18.61
N ASP A 74 -1.40 -0.80 19.17
CA ASP A 74 -1.77 -2.00 18.43
C ASP A 74 -3.21 -1.96 17.91
N LEU A 75 -4.15 -1.46 18.72
CA LEU A 75 -5.54 -1.28 18.31
C LEU A 75 -5.70 -0.19 17.24
N ALA A 76 -4.97 0.92 17.36
CA ALA A 76 -4.99 1.99 16.37
C ALA A 76 -4.54 1.46 15.00
N TYR A 77 -3.53 0.58 14.98
CA TYR A 77 -3.16 -0.12 13.75
C TYR A 77 -4.30 -1.01 13.26
N ASP A 78 -4.92 -1.84 14.10
CA ASP A 78 -6.01 -2.71 13.64
C ASP A 78 -7.23 -1.94 13.10
N LEU A 79 -7.57 -0.80 13.72
CA LEU A 79 -8.53 0.18 13.21
C LEU A 79 -8.16 0.66 11.81
N ASP A 80 -6.91 1.12 11.66
CA ASP A 80 -6.39 1.64 10.40
C ASP A 80 -6.44 0.60 9.26
N ASP A 81 -6.18 -0.67 9.56
CA ASP A 81 -6.26 -1.78 8.59
C ASP A 81 -7.70 -2.10 8.18
N VAL A 82 -8.65 -2.10 9.14
CA VAL A 82 -10.07 -2.31 8.81
C VAL A 82 -10.63 -1.15 7.98
N LEU A 83 -10.29 0.09 8.33
CA LEU A 83 -10.70 1.27 7.55
C LEU A 83 -10.09 1.26 6.14
N ASP A 84 -8.84 0.82 5.98
CA ASP A 84 -8.23 0.61 4.66
C ASP A 84 -8.93 -0.49 3.86
N GLU A 85 -9.36 -1.58 4.51
CA GLU A 85 -10.06 -2.68 3.84
C GLU A 85 -11.40 -2.20 3.25
N PHE A 86 -12.12 -1.35 4.00
CA PHE A 86 -13.32 -0.68 3.52
C PHE A 86 -13.05 0.20 2.30
N ALA A 87 -12.03 1.06 2.37
CA ALA A 87 -11.65 1.95 1.27
C ALA A 87 -11.28 1.13 0.01
N THR A 88 -10.54 0.04 0.19
CA THR A 88 -10.12 -0.85 -0.89
C THR A 88 -11.32 -1.51 -1.58
N GLU A 89 -12.27 -2.01 -0.80
CA GLU A 89 -13.46 -2.66 -1.34
C GLU A 89 -14.40 -1.64 -2.04
N ALA A 90 -14.49 -0.42 -1.52
CA ALA A 90 -15.21 0.67 -2.19
C ALA A 90 -14.60 0.99 -3.56
N LEU A 91 -13.26 1.12 -3.62
CA LEU A 91 -12.53 1.32 -4.88
C LEU A 91 -12.76 0.16 -5.86
N ARG A 92 -12.66 -1.08 -5.38
CA ARG A 92 -12.89 -2.28 -6.19
C ARG A 92 -14.27 -2.26 -6.85
N ARG A 93 -15.33 -1.95 -6.09
CA ARG A 93 -16.69 -1.87 -6.65
C ARG A 93 -16.84 -0.76 -7.66
N LYS A 94 -16.29 0.42 -7.38
CA LYS A 94 -16.27 1.55 -8.32
C LYS A 94 -15.60 1.16 -9.65
N MET A 95 -14.53 0.35 -9.62
CA MET A 95 -13.88 -0.13 -10.84
C MET A 95 -14.68 -1.21 -11.59
N MET A 96 -15.51 -1.99 -10.87
CA MET A 96 -16.38 -3.01 -11.48
C MET A 96 -17.67 -2.43 -12.09
N GLU A 97 -18.04 -1.21 -11.73
CA GLU A 97 -19.27 -0.53 -12.17
C GLU A 97 -19.10 0.33 -13.44
N GLU A 98 -17.94 0.32 -14.12
CA GLU A 98 -17.78 1.07 -15.39
C GLU A 98 -18.84 0.66 -16.43
N PRO A 99 -19.52 1.62 -17.09
CA PRO A 99 -20.59 1.31 -18.04
C PRO A 99 -20.05 0.46 -19.17
N ARG A 100 -20.77 -0.62 -19.51
CA ARG A 100 -20.60 -1.37 -20.76
C ARG A 100 -20.94 -0.46 -21.94
N ALA A 101 -20.04 0.43 -22.31
CA ALA A 101 -20.11 1.15 -23.57
C ALA A 101 -19.50 0.25 -24.66
N SER A 102 -20.29 -0.69 -25.19
CA SER A 102 -20.30 -0.98 -26.63
C SER A 102 -21.36 -2.02 -27.00
N THR A 103 -22.31 -1.61 -27.84
CA THR A 103 -23.29 -2.46 -28.54
C THR A 103 -22.67 -3.16 -29.74
N SER A 104 -21.64 -3.98 -29.53
CA SER A 104 -21.10 -4.88 -30.56
C SER A 104 -21.04 -6.29 -30.01
N LYS A 105 -21.60 -7.26 -30.75
CA LYS A 105 -21.65 -8.69 -30.43
C LYS A 105 -20.26 -9.35 -30.47
N VAL A 106 -19.34 -8.90 -29.62
CA VAL A 106 -18.09 -9.60 -29.31
C VAL A 106 -18.07 -9.77 -27.79
N HIS A 107 -18.54 -10.93 -27.34
CA HIS A 107 -18.27 -11.38 -25.98
C HIS A 107 -16.77 -11.56 -25.83
N ALA A 108 -16.10 -10.71 -25.03
CA ALA A 108 -14.99 -11.06 -24.13
C ALA A 108 -14.20 -9.82 -23.70
N PHE A 109 -14.62 -9.14 -22.63
CA PHE A 109 -13.69 -8.43 -21.75
C PHE A 109 -14.29 -8.43 -20.35
N ILE A 110 -14.30 -9.61 -19.71
CA ILE A 110 -14.10 -9.62 -18.27
C ILE A 110 -12.61 -9.28 -18.12
N PRO A 111 -12.21 -8.18 -17.45
CA PRO A 111 -10.81 -7.93 -17.18
C PRO A 111 -10.20 -9.20 -16.60
N THR A 112 -9.18 -9.77 -17.25
CA THR A 112 -8.65 -11.08 -16.85
C THR A 112 -8.11 -11.05 -15.42
N CYS A 113 -7.75 -9.86 -14.94
CA CYS A 113 -7.43 -9.57 -13.54
C CYS A 113 -8.53 -10.01 -12.56
N CYS A 114 -9.79 -10.15 -12.99
CA CYS A 114 -10.93 -10.49 -12.14
C CYS A 114 -11.46 -11.93 -12.30
N VAL A 115 -10.99 -12.72 -13.29
CA VAL A 115 -11.47 -14.11 -13.54
C VAL A 115 -10.62 -15.17 -12.84
N SER A 116 -9.37 -14.88 -12.49
CA SER A 116 -8.54 -15.75 -11.64
C SER A 116 -8.90 -15.62 -10.16
N PHE A 117 -9.81 -14.71 -9.81
CA PHE A 117 -10.38 -14.64 -8.48
C PHE A 117 -11.47 -15.68 -8.36
N ASN A 118 -11.32 -16.59 -7.41
CA ASN A 118 -12.39 -17.46 -6.99
C ASN A 118 -13.59 -16.58 -6.56
N PRO A 119 -14.71 -16.54 -7.33
CA PRO A 119 -15.85 -15.66 -7.05
C PRO A 119 -16.53 -15.99 -5.71
N SER A 120 -16.17 -17.12 -5.11
CA SER A 120 -16.61 -17.56 -3.79
C SER A 120 -16.02 -16.75 -2.63
N THR A 121 -14.98 -15.94 -2.86
CA THR A 121 -14.63 -14.87 -1.91
C THR A 121 -15.41 -13.60 -2.22
N LEU A 122 -16.74 -13.73 -2.21
CA LEU A 122 -17.52 -12.76 -1.45
C LEU A 122 -16.67 -12.49 -0.19
N VAL A 123 -16.20 -11.26 -0.01
CA VAL A 123 -16.02 -10.75 1.35
C VAL A 123 -17.43 -10.81 1.90
N SER A 124 -17.79 -12.01 2.39
CA SER A 124 -19.07 -12.29 2.99
C SER A 124 -19.19 -11.22 4.05
N GLY A 125 -20.26 -10.42 4.02
CA GLY A 125 -20.45 -9.35 5.00
C GLY A 125 -20.29 -9.83 6.45
N SER A 126 -20.33 -11.16 6.67
CA SER A 126 -19.91 -11.90 7.85
C SER A 126 -18.48 -11.59 8.34
N SER A 127 -17.45 -11.59 7.48
CA SER A 127 -16.05 -11.41 7.88
C SER A 127 -15.70 -9.98 8.33
N MET A 128 -16.25 -8.97 7.66
CA MET A 128 -16.02 -7.58 8.02
C MET A 128 -16.80 -7.19 9.30
N SER A 129 -17.99 -7.76 9.47
CA SER A 129 -18.78 -7.59 10.70
C SER A 129 -18.08 -8.18 11.93
N SER A 130 -17.38 -9.32 11.79
CA SER A 130 -16.64 -9.91 12.91
C SER A 130 -15.42 -9.06 13.27
N LYS A 131 -14.65 -8.57 12.30
CA LYS A 131 -13.53 -7.64 12.52
C LYS A 131 -13.98 -6.35 13.21
N ILE A 132 -15.12 -5.78 12.79
CA ILE A 132 -15.69 -4.60 13.45
C ILE A 132 -16.04 -4.91 14.90
N LYS A 133 -16.72 -6.03 15.16
CA LYS A 133 -17.11 -6.42 16.53
C LYS A 133 -15.88 -6.61 17.42
N GLU A 134 -14.84 -7.26 16.90
CA GLU A 134 -13.56 -7.45 17.61
C GLU A 134 -12.92 -6.11 17.99
N ILE A 135 -12.81 -5.17 17.05
CA ILE A 135 -12.29 -3.83 17.32
C ILE A 135 -13.17 -3.08 18.33
N THR A 136 -14.49 -3.14 18.19
CA THR A 136 -15.40 -2.49 19.15
C THR A 136 -15.19 -3.00 20.57
N ASN A 137 -15.00 -4.32 20.73
CA ASN A 137 -14.76 -4.91 22.04
C ASN A 137 -13.43 -4.44 22.62
N ARG A 138 -12.34 -4.49 21.84
CA ARG A 138 -11.02 -4.03 22.29
C ARG A 138 -10.98 -2.54 22.64
N LEU A 139 -11.68 -1.72 21.87
CA LEU A 139 -11.82 -0.29 22.15
C LEU A 139 -12.57 -0.07 23.47
N GLN A 140 -13.56 -0.91 23.77
CA GLN A 140 -14.35 -0.85 25.00
C GLN A 140 -13.52 -1.29 26.20
N ASP A 141 -12.76 -2.38 26.07
CA ASP A 141 -11.85 -2.86 27.11
C ASP A 141 -10.80 -1.80 27.46
N LEU A 142 -10.13 -1.20 26.46
CA LEU A 142 -9.18 -0.11 26.69
C LEU A 142 -9.83 1.09 27.35
N PHE A 143 -11.04 1.43 26.91
CA PHE A 143 -11.80 2.49 27.54
C PHE A 143 -12.05 2.17 29.00
N ASP A 144 -12.55 0.98 29.34
CA ASP A 144 -12.92 0.63 30.71
C ASP A 144 -11.70 0.48 31.65
N GLN A 145 -10.55 0.03 31.12
CA GLN A 145 -9.27 -0.02 31.86
C GLN A 145 -8.82 1.34 32.40
N ARG A 146 -9.21 2.45 31.76
CA ARG A 146 -8.86 3.81 32.20
C ARG A 146 -9.24 4.09 33.65
N ILE A 147 -10.34 3.49 34.12
CA ILE A 147 -10.86 3.70 35.48
C ILE A 147 -9.89 3.11 36.50
N GLY A 148 -9.38 1.90 36.24
CA GLY A 148 -8.40 1.23 37.11
C GLY A 148 -7.02 1.88 37.08
N LEU A 149 -6.69 2.59 35.99
CA LEU A 149 -5.45 3.35 35.84
C LEU A 149 -5.54 4.78 36.40
N GLY A 150 -6.73 5.21 36.85
CA GLY A 150 -6.93 6.54 37.40
C GLY A 150 -6.68 7.67 36.38
N LEU A 151 -6.88 7.41 35.08
CA LEU A 151 -6.74 8.42 34.03
C LEU A 151 -7.87 9.45 34.13
N GLN A 152 -7.53 10.74 34.09
CA GLN A 152 -8.47 11.86 34.27
C GLN A 152 -8.27 12.93 33.20
N ASN A 153 -9.33 13.70 32.92
CA ASN A 153 -9.24 14.90 32.09
C ASN A 153 -8.65 16.02 32.95
N VAL A 154 -7.36 16.31 32.82
CA VAL A 154 -6.69 17.33 33.64
C VAL A 154 -5.89 18.32 32.78
N PRO A 155 -5.88 19.62 33.11
CA PRO A 155 -4.97 20.61 32.52
C PRO A 155 -3.54 20.41 33.01
N VAL A 156 -2.61 20.51 32.05
CA VAL A 156 -1.17 20.18 32.11
C VAL A 156 -0.40 20.86 33.25
N GLU A 157 0.25 20.08 34.11
CA GLU A 157 1.45 20.47 34.88
C GLU A 157 2.45 19.30 34.95
N ARG A 158 3.71 19.59 34.59
CA ARG A 158 4.70 18.65 34.04
C ARG A 158 5.84 18.37 35.02
N MET A 159 6.26 17.11 35.19
CA MET A 159 7.57 16.76 35.78
C MET A 159 8.12 15.41 35.28
N GLU A 160 9.45 15.33 35.13
CA GLU A 160 10.22 14.29 34.43
C GLU A 160 10.87 13.25 35.38
N ASP A 161 10.94 11.95 35.03
CA ASP A 161 12.19 11.21 34.66
C ASP A 161 12.06 9.66 34.51
N LYS A 162 12.79 9.11 33.52
CA LYS A 162 13.43 7.75 33.34
C LYS A 162 12.63 6.44 33.07
N LEU A 163 13.06 5.77 31.97
CA LEU A 163 12.71 4.39 31.56
C LEU A 163 13.95 3.45 31.57
N LYS A 164 13.71 2.16 31.82
CA LYS A 164 14.64 1.02 31.59
C LYS A 164 14.01 0.01 30.62
N ASP A 165 14.85 -0.54 29.73
CA ASP A 165 14.55 -1.63 28.81
C ASP A 165 14.53 -3.01 29.50
N ASN A 166 13.61 -3.91 29.11
CA ASN A 166 13.94 -5.27 28.67
C ASN A 166 12.71 -6.05 28.11
N GLU A 167 12.87 -6.70 26.95
CA GLU A 167 12.68 -8.15 26.71
C GLU A 167 12.51 -8.46 25.21
N ARG A 168 13.38 -9.33 24.68
CA ARG A 168 13.45 -9.75 23.28
C ARG A 168 13.20 -11.26 23.25
N GLY A 169 11.99 -11.68 22.90
CA GLY A 169 11.71 -13.12 22.91
C GLY A 169 10.35 -13.62 22.44
N GLU A 170 9.30 -12.81 22.26
CA GLU A 170 7.97 -13.35 21.86
C GLU A 170 7.16 -12.49 20.85
N ASN A 171 7.70 -11.37 20.37
CA ASN A 171 6.85 -10.29 19.85
C ASN A 171 6.64 -10.24 18.31
N ILE A 172 6.98 -11.30 17.55
CA ILE A 172 6.88 -11.25 16.07
C ILE A 172 5.42 -11.19 15.58
N THR A 173 4.47 -11.67 16.39
CA THR A 173 3.03 -11.60 16.10
C THR A 173 2.48 -10.18 16.18
N LYS A 174 2.99 -9.34 17.09
CA LYS A 174 2.63 -7.91 17.18
C LYS A 174 3.46 -7.01 16.25
N ALA A 175 4.60 -7.49 15.76
CA ALA A 175 5.51 -6.70 14.92
C ALA A 175 4.81 -6.12 13.68
N ARG A 176 4.87 -4.79 13.54
CA ARG A 176 4.33 -4.04 12.39
C ARG A 176 5.39 -3.73 11.32
N HIS A 177 6.65 -3.66 11.72
CA HIS A 177 7.75 -3.36 10.83
C HIS A 177 8.88 -4.35 11.07
N SER A 178 9.42 -4.89 9.98
CA SER A 178 10.55 -5.79 10.03
C SER A 178 11.44 -5.59 8.82
N SER A 179 12.71 -5.87 9.03
CA SER A 179 13.69 -5.88 7.97
C SER A 179 14.55 -7.13 8.07
N TYR A 180 15.13 -7.55 6.97
CA TYR A 180 15.93 -8.77 6.91
C TYR A 180 17.20 -8.52 6.09
N THR A 181 18.32 -9.08 6.53
CA THR A 181 19.57 -9.01 5.77
C THR A 181 19.44 -9.81 4.49
N ARG A 182 19.63 -9.22 3.30
CA ARG A 182 19.59 -9.96 2.03
C ARG A 182 20.76 -10.95 1.94
N GLY A 183 20.48 -12.22 1.67
CA GLY A 183 21.50 -13.25 1.46
C GLY A 183 21.76 -13.54 -0.02
N TYR A 184 22.69 -14.44 -0.30
CA TYR A 184 22.95 -14.93 -1.67
C TYR A 184 21.81 -15.85 -2.15
N LEU A 185 21.37 -16.79 -1.30
CA LEU A 185 20.25 -17.71 -1.56
C LEU A 185 19.26 -17.62 -0.41
N ASP A 186 18.15 -16.92 -0.63
CA ASP A 186 17.12 -16.74 0.39
C ASP A 186 15.92 -17.65 0.10
N GLY A 187 15.89 -18.79 0.79
CA GLY A 187 14.80 -19.77 0.75
C GLY A 187 13.78 -19.59 1.89
N ILE A 188 12.67 -20.34 1.82
CA ILE A 188 11.55 -20.24 2.78
C ILE A 188 11.97 -20.44 4.24
N LYS A 189 12.96 -21.30 4.52
CA LYS A 189 13.48 -21.54 5.89
C LYS A 189 13.94 -20.25 6.55
N LYS A 190 14.55 -19.33 5.81
CA LYS A 190 14.96 -18.02 6.33
C LYS A 190 13.79 -17.18 6.83
N PHE A 191 12.62 -17.38 6.23
CA PHE A 191 11.42 -16.59 6.50
C PHE A 191 10.36 -17.37 7.31
N GLU A 192 10.71 -18.55 7.84
CA GLU A 192 9.76 -19.42 8.52
C GLU A 192 9.13 -18.74 9.75
N SER A 193 9.91 -17.96 10.50
CA SER A 193 9.43 -17.20 11.66
C SER A 193 8.35 -16.16 11.29
N PHE A 194 8.38 -15.64 10.06
CA PHE A 194 7.43 -14.63 9.59
C PHE A 194 6.04 -15.18 9.25
N HIS A 195 5.82 -16.50 9.27
CA HIS A 195 4.47 -17.07 9.12
C HIS A 195 3.53 -16.63 10.26
N LYS A 196 4.10 -16.31 11.43
CA LYS A 196 3.36 -15.79 12.59
C LYS A 196 3.17 -14.26 12.55
N ALA A 197 3.89 -13.55 11.67
CA ALA A 197 3.92 -12.08 11.58
C ALA A 197 2.75 -11.49 10.77
N LYS A 198 1.51 -11.87 11.12
CA LYS A 198 0.30 -11.47 10.36
C LYS A 198 0.03 -9.96 10.37
N ASN A 199 0.63 -9.25 11.32
CA ASN A 199 0.44 -7.82 11.56
C ASN A 199 1.43 -6.93 10.80
N LEU A 200 2.34 -7.54 10.03
CA LEU A 200 3.41 -6.83 9.36
C LEU A 200 2.90 -5.90 8.25
N ARG A 201 3.29 -4.63 8.34
CA ARG A 201 3.01 -3.54 7.39
C ARG A 201 4.21 -3.16 6.55
N THR A 202 5.43 -3.34 7.07
CA THR A 202 6.65 -3.06 6.34
C THR A 202 7.57 -4.26 6.38
N PHE A 203 8.01 -4.69 5.20
CA PHE A 203 8.97 -5.78 5.04
C PHE A 203 10.04 -5.39 4.03
N LEU A 204 11.22 -5.05 4.54
CA LEU A 204 12.29 -4.45 3.75
C LEU A 204 13.61 -5.25 3.83
N PRO A 205 14.30 -5.45 2.71
CA PRO A 205 15.64 -6.00 2.72
C PRO A 205 16.63 -4.93 3.21
N LEU A 206 17.39 -5.24 4.26
CA LEU A 206 18.59 -4.50 4.62
C LEU A 206 19.72 -4.91 3.67
N GLY A 207 20.23 -3.92 2.94
CA GLY A 207 21.49 -4.06 2.23
C GLY A 207 22.63 -3.74 3.19
N LEU A 208 23.22 -4.76 3.82
CA LEU A 208 24.57 -4.59 4.36
C LEU A 208 25.50 -4.45 3.14
N GLY A 209 26.17 -3.31 3.08
CA GLY A 209 26.86 -2.84 1.88
C GLY A 209 27.82 -3.88 1.33
N ASP A 210 27.53 -4.35 0.12
CA ASP A 210 28.60 -4.70 -0.78
C ASP A 210 28.90 -3.46 -1.62
N ARG A 211 30.09 -2.90 -1.39
CA ARG A 211 30.70 -1.81 -2.18
C ARG A 211 31.06 -2.27 -3.60
N SER A 212 30.73 -3.50 -3.99
CA SER A 212 30.80 -3.94 -5.37
C SER A 212 29.60 -3.40 -6.17
N LYS A 213 29.93 -2.57 -7.15
CA LYS A 213 29.04 -2.04 -8.17
C LYS A 213 28.25 -3.21 -8.81
N PHE A 214 26.91 -3.15 -8.76
CA PHE A 214 25.97 -3.93 -9.58
C PHE A 214 25.90 -5.47 -9.48
N SER A 215 26.54 -6.15 -8.52
CA SER A 215 26.54 -7.63 -8.49
C SER A 215 26.13 -8.27 -7.15
N SER A 216 25.00 -7.87 -6.55
CA SER A 216 24.38 -8.77 -5.55
C SER A 216 23.52 -9.78 -6.30
N ASN A 217 24.09 -10.95 -6.55
CA ASN A 217 23.47 -12.10 -7.19
C ASN A 217 22.49 -12.81 -6.24
N SER A 218 21.58 -12.07 -5.61
CA SER A 218 20.66 -12.63 -4.62
C SER A 218 19.50 -13.32 -5.30
N TYR A 219 19.26 -14.58 -4.94
CA TYR A 219 18.12 -15.36 -5.40
C TYR A 219 17.08 -15.44 -4.28
N LEU A 220 15.82 -15.29 -4.64
CA LEU A 220 14.68 -15.54 -3.76
C LEU A 220 13.97 -16.78 -4.27
N SER A 221 13.80 -17.80 -3.41
CA SER A 221 13.04 -18.98 -3.81
C SER A 221 11.59 -18.60 -4.13
N SER A 222 11.02 -19.18 -5.18
CA SER A 222 9.59 -19.08 -5.51
C SER A 222 8.69 -19.51 -4.35
N ASP A 223 9.17 -20.43 -3.51
CA ASP A 223 8.45 -20.91 -2.32
C ASP A 223 8.19 -19.79 -1.32
N VAL A 224 9.06 -18.76 -1.27
CA VAL A 224 8.85 -17.59 -0.42
C VAL A 224 7.60 -16.84 -0.88
N ALA A 225 7.45 -16.62 -2.19
CA ALA A 225 6.26 -15.97 -2.72
C ALA A 225 4.98 -16.80 -2.46
N LEU A 226 5.08 -18.13 -2.59
CA LEU A 226 3.95 -19.05 -2.44
C LEU A 226 3.48 -19.22 -0.99
N HIS A 227 4.41 -19.29 -0.04
CA HIS A 227 4.08 -19.64 1.35
C HIS A 227 4.10 -18.44 2.31
N LEU A 228 4.91 -17.41 2.05
CA LEU A 228 5.01 -16.26 2.94
C LEU A 228 3.99 -15.17 2.61
N LEU A 229 3.88 -14.76 1.33
CA LEU A 229 3.02 -13.62 0.95
C LEU A 229 1.56 -13.79 1.38
N PRO A 230 0.91 -14.97 1.27
CA PRO A 230 -0.47 -15.14 1.71
C PRO A 230 -0.72 -14.85 3.20
N ASN A 231 0.33 -14.87 4.03
CA ASN A 231 0.26 -14.59 5.47
C ASN A 231 0.45 -13.10 5.79
N LEU A 232 1.10 -12.32 4.92
CA LEU A 232 1.45 -10.92 5.14
C LEU A 232 0.39 -9.96 4.57
N ARG A 233 -0.90 -10.23 4.85
CA ARG A 233 -2.01 -9.52 4.19
C ARG A 233 -2.09 -8.03 4.52
N ARG A 234 -1.56 -7.61 5.67
CA ARG A 234 -1.52 -6.20 6.14
C ARG A 234 -0.35 -5.40 5.57
N LEU A 235 0.44 -6.00 4.68
CA LEU A 235 1.64 -5.38 4.15
C LEU A 235 1.30 -4.14 3.30
N ARG A 236 2.02 -3.05 3.56
CA ARG A 236 1.92 -1.75 2.86
C ARG A 236 3.17 -1.45 2.05
N VAL A 237 4.32 -1.90 2.54
CA VAL A 237 5.62 -1.70 1.91
C VAL A 237 6.27 -3.05 1.70
N LEU A 238 6.43 -3.43 0.43
CA LEU A 238 7.13 -4.63 0.01
C LEU A 238 8.27 -4.23 -0.93
N SER A 239 9.50 -4.58 -0.56
CA SER A 239 10.64 -4.47 -1.48
C SER A 239 11.28 -5.83 -1.67
N LEU A 240 11.39 -6.23 -2.93
CA LEU A 240 12.15 -7.39 -3.40
C LEU A 240 13.31 -6.93 -4.30
N ARG A 241 13.73 -5.68 -4.14
CA ARG A 241 14.80 -5.07 -4.91
C ARG A 241 16.06 -5.92 -4.90
N ARG A 242 16.72 -6.02 -6.05
CA ARG A 242 17.96 -6.78 -6.30
C ARG A 242 17.86 -8.29 -6.09
N TYR A 243 16.64 -8.85 -5.99
CA TYR A 243 16.47 -10.29 -6.16
C TYR A 243 16.31 -10.67 -7.63
N ARG A 244 16.93 -11.78 -8.02
CA ARG A 244 16.75 -12.42 -9.33
C ARG A 244 15.42 -13.15 -9.41
N ILE A 245 14.36 -12.38 -9.52
CA ILE A 245 13.00 -12.88 -9.75
C ILE A 245 12.77 -12.92 -11.25
N TYR A 246 12.46 -14.10 -11.78
CA TYR A 246 12.13 -14.32 -13.19
C TYR A 246 10.62 -14.22 -13.44
N GLU A 247 9.83 -14.60 -12.46
CA GLU A 247 8.37 -14.53 -12.47
C GLU A 247 7.89 -14.10 -11.08
N LEU A 248 6.94 -13.17 -11.04
CA LEU A 248 6.26 -12.77 -9.82
C LEU A 248 4.93 -13.53 -9.72
N SER A 249 4.71 -14.25 -8.62
CA SER A 249 3.49 -15.02 -8.38
C SER A 249 2.24 -14.13 -8.43
N SER A 250 1.13 -14.68 -8.97
CA SER A 250 -0.18 -14.02 -8.99
C SER A 250 -0.72 -13.71 -7.59
N LEU A 251 -0.22 -14.37 -6.53
CA LEU A 251 -0.57 -14.10 -5.13
C LEU A 251 -0.23 -12.67 -4.68
N ILE A 252 0.59 -11.92 -5.43
CA ILE A 252 0.85 -10.50 -5.16
C ILE A 252 -0.46 -9.68 -5.08
N GLY A 253 -1.47 -10.05 -5.87
CA GLY A 253 -2.77 -9.36 -5.90
C GLY A 253 -3.60 -9.51 -4.62
N ASP A 254 -3.24 -10.45 -3.74
CA ASP A 254 -3.91 -10.63 -2.44
C ASP A 254 -3.42 -9.62 -1.39
N LEU A 255 -2.29 -8.94 -1.63
CA LEU A 255 -1.70 -7.95 -0.73
C LEU A 255 -2.38 -6.58 -0.90
N LYS A 256 -3.69 -6.54 -0.69
CA LYS A 256 -4.59 -5.41 -0.99
C LYS A 256 -4.19 -4.07 -0.35
N HIS A 257 -3.43 -4.09 0.75
CA HIS A 257 -2.98 -2.90 1.47
C HIS A 257 -1.65 -2.33 0.96
N VAL A 258 -0.99 -2.97 -0.02
CA VAL A 258 0.30 -2.52 -0.55
C VAL A 258 0.16 -1.16 -1.21
N ARG A 259 1.01 -0.23 -0.78
CA ARG A 259 1.15 1.14 -1.29
C ARG A 259 2.49 1.36 -1.99
N PHE A 260 3.50 0.63 -1.58
CA PHE A 260 4.84 0.68 -2.15
C PHE A 260 5.30 -0.74 -2.52
N LEU A 261 5.58 -0.94 -3.80
CA LEU A 261 6.14 -2.17 -4.34
C LEU A 261 7.41 -1.88 -5.13
N ASP A 262 8.52 -2.44 -4.67
CA ASP A 262 9.82 -2.28 -5.33
C ASP A 262 10.38 -3.62 -5.81
N LEU A 263 10.42 -3.75 -7.14
CA LEU A 263 10.95 -4.89 -7.87
C LEU A 263 12.20 -4.49 -8.67
N SER A 264 12.85 -3.37 -8.32
CA SER A 264 13.99 -2.86 -9.05
C SER A 264 15.11 -3.91 -9.14
N CYS A 265 15.73 -4.01 -10.32
CA CYS A 265 16.76 -4.98 -10.67
C CYS A 265 16.27 -6.45 -10.65
N ALA A 266 14.96 -6.70 -10.76
CA ALA A 266 14.44 -8.03 -11.04
C ALA A 266 14.69 -8.42 -12.52
N LEU A 267 14.62 -9.73 -12.80
CA LEU A 267 14.79 -10.30 -14.15
C LEU A 267 13.45 -10.66 -14.79
N ILE A 268 12.36 -10.11 -14.27
CA ILE A 268 10.98 -10.36 -14.71
C ILE A 268 10.80 -9.96 -16.18
N ALA A 269 10.15 -10.83 -16.95
CA ALA A 269 9.80 -10.54 -18.34
C ALA A 269 8.45 -9.80 -18.46
N THR A 270 7.51 -10.16 -17.57
CA THR A 270 6.18 -9.57 -17.46
C THR A 270 5.79 -9.50 -15.98
N LEU A 271 4.87 -8.60 -15.64
CA LEU A 271 4.21 -8.59 -14.34
C LEU A 271 2.92 -9.43 -14.40
N PRO A 272 2.53 -10.14 -13.32
CA PRO A 272 1.27 -10.83 -13.26
C PRO A 272 0.11 -9.83 -13.31
N GLU A 273 -0.97 -10.19 -14.02
CA GLU A 273 -2.17 -9.35 -14.17
C GLU A 273 -2.83 -9.00 -12.83
N SER A 274 -2.63 -9.82 -11.80
CA SER A 274 -3.15 -9.59 -10.45
C SER A 274 -2.56 -8.38 -9.73
N ILE A 275 -1.42 -7.83 -10.20
CA ILE A 275 -0.88 -6.58 -9.67
C ILE A 275 -1.88 -5.41 -9.86
N CYS A 276 -2.74 -5.48 -10.87
CA CYS A 276 -3.77 -4.49 -11.15
C CYS A 276 -4.93 -4.51 -10.13
N ALA A 277 -4.95 -5.48 -9.21
CA ALA A 277 -5.88 -5.52 -8.09
C ALA A 277 -5.38 -4.75 -6.85
N LEU A 278 -4.16 -4.21 -6.89
CA LEU A 278 -3.58 -3.42 -5.81
C LEU A 278 -4.07 -1.97 -5.85
N TYR A 279 -5.37 -1.75 -5.64
CA TYR A 279 -6.01 -0.43 -5.80
C TYR A 279 -5.43 0.68 -4.90
N ASN A 280 -4.70 0.33 -3.83
CA ASN A 280 -4.01 1.28 -2.96
C ASN A 280 -2.55 1.54 -3.35
N LEU A 281 -2.05 0.93 -4.44
CA LEU A 281 -0.66 1.09 -4.86
C LEU A 281 -0.40 2.53 -5.26
N GLN A 282 0.56 3.17 -4.59
CA GLN A 282 0.99 4.54 -4.83
C GLN A 282 2.32 4.60 -5.56
N THR A 283 3.18 3.61 -5.32
CA THR A 283 4.53 3.55 -5.88
C THR A 283 4.84 2.16 -6.41
N LEU A 284 5.18 2.09 -7.69
CA LEU A 284 5.70 0.90 -8.35
C LEU A 284 7.09 1.19 -8.94
N MET A 285 8.11 0.56 -8.36
CA MET A 285 9.50 0.71 -8.77
C MET A 285 9.95 -0.52 -9.57
N LEU A 286 10.30 -0.31 -10.83
CA LEU A 286 10.74 -1.31 -11.82
C LEU A 286 12.09 -0.91 -12.44
N ARG A 287 12.91 -0.16 -11.69
CA ARG A 287 14.19 0.35 -12.17
C ARG A 287 15.11 -0.79 -12.56
N TYR A 288 15.76 -0.69 -13.71
CA TYR A 288 16.72 -1.66 -14.21
C TYR A 288 16.15 -3.08 -14.36
N CYS A 289 14.84 -3.22 -14.57
CA CYS A 289 14.21 -4.47 -14.98
C CYS A 289 14.47 -4.71 -16.48
N LYS A 290 15.71 -5.09 -16.83
CA LYS A 290 16.19 -5.14 -18.22
C LYS A 290 15.43 -6.10 -19.12
N ASN A 291 14.77 -7.12 -18.56
CA ASN A 291 14.01 -8.12 -19.31
C ASN A 291 12.53 -7.78 -19.44
N LEU A 292 12.04 -6.74 -18.76
CA LEU A 292 10.62 -6.41 -18.74
C LEU A 292 10.19 -5.93 -20.12
N LYS A 293 9.35 -6.72 -20.80
CA LYS A 293 8.89 -6.43 -22.16
C LYS A 293 7.58 -5.67 -22.21
N LYS A 294 6.67 -5.97 -21.29
CA LYS A 294 5.32 -5.40 -21.23
C LYS A 294 4.87 -5.17 -19.80
N LEU A 295 4.12 -4.08 -19.61
CA LEU A 295 3.31 -3.88 -18.41
C LEU A 295 1.93 -4.54 -18.62
N PRO A 296 1.22 -4.92 -17.53
CA PRO A 296 -0.12 -5.47 -17.63
C PRO A 296 -1.09 -4.52 -18.35
N PRO A 297 -1.95 -5.00 -19.26
CA PRO A 297 -2.87 -4.16 -20.03
C PRO A 297 -3.85 -3.36 -19.15
N THR A 298 -4.18 -3.85 -17.95
CA THR A 298 -5.12 -3.17 -17.03
C THR A 298 -4.43 -2.33 -15.95
N ILE A 299 -3.14 -2.00 -16.10
CA ILE A 299 -2.42 -1.19 -15.10
C ILE A 299 -3.09 0.17 -14.84
N GLY A 300 -3.85 0.70 -15.80
CA GLY A 300 -4.68 1.90 -15.65
C GLY A 300 -5.74 1.83 -14.53
N ASN A 301 -6.01 0.65 -13.97
CA ASN A 301 -6.88 0.47 -12.81
C ASN A 301 -6.24 0.93 -11.48
N LEU A 302 -4.92 1.14 -11.46
CA LEU A 302 -4.19 1.60 -10.29
C LEU A 302 -4.34 3.11 -10.10
N ILE A 303 -5.56 3.62 -9.99
CA ILE A 303 -5.88 5.06 -10.02
C ILE A 303 -5.22 5.91 -8.92
N ASN A 304 -4.75 5.26 -7.84
CA ASN A 304 -4.00 5.89 -6.75
C ASN A 304 -2.48 5.89 -6.98
N LEU A 305 -2.00 5.37 -8.12
CA LEU A 305 -0.59 5.31 -8.44
C LEU A 305 -0.06 6.72 -8.71
N CYS A 306 0.90 7.14 -7.87
CA CYS A 306 1.59 8.42 -7.97
C CYS A 306 2.94 8.27 -8.67
N HIS A 307 3.62 7.13 -8.53
CA HIS A 307 4.96 6.93 -9.05
C HIS A 307 5.07 5.59 -9.76
N LEU A 308 5.33 5.65 -11.07
CA LEU A 308 5.71 4.51 -11.90
C LEU A 308 7.11 4.77 -12.46
N ASP A 309 8.08 4.01 -11.98
CA ASP A 309 9.47 4.17 -12.41
C ASP A 309 9.97 2.92 -13.12
N VAL A 310 10.19 3.06 -14.42
CA VAL A 310 10.69 2.03 -15.33
C VAL A 310 12.07 2.40 -15.88
N THR A 311 12.82 3.25 -15.17
CA THR A 311 14.15 3.71 -15.61
C THR A 311 15.07 2.53 -15.84
N GLY A 312 15.65 2.40 -17.04
CA GLY A 312 16.55 1.29 -17.39
C GLY A 312 15.84 -0.05 -17.64
N ALA A 313 14.51 -0.05 -17.81
CA ALA A 313 13.76 -1.17 -18.38
C ALA A 313 13.83 -1.11 -19.92
N ASP A 314 15.04 -1.25 -20.46
CA ASP A 314 15.33 -0.93 -21.87
C ASP A 314 14.65 -1.87 -22.88
N SER A 315 14.15 -3.03 -22.43
CA SER A 315 13.38 -3.97 -23.27
C SER A 315 11.88 -3.69 -23.31
N LEU A 316 11.38 -2.66 -22.61
CA LEU A 316 9.96 -2.34 -22.58
C LEU A 316 9.51 -1.87 -23.97
N GLU A 317 8.56 -2.60 -24.56
CA GLU A 317 8.20 -2.43 -25.98
C GLU A 317 7.17 -1.32 -26.22
N GLU A 318 6.22 -1.16 -25.29
CA GLU A 318 5.10 -0.22 -25.40
C GLU A 318 4.47 0.10 -24.03
N MET A 319 3.80 1.24 -23.92
CA MET A 319 2.92 1.53 -22.79
C MET A 319 1.56 0.84 -22.96
N PRO A 320 1.00 0.23 -21.90
CA PRO A 320 -0.31 -0.43 -21.96
C PRO A 320 -1.42 0.57 -22.21
N GLN A 321 -2.56 0.13 -22.75
CA GLN A 321 -3.72 0.97 -23.00
C GLN A 321 -4.20 1.74 -21.77
N LYS A 322 -4.78 2.92 -22.00
CA LYS A 322 -5.47 3.72 -20.99
C LYS A 322 -4.57 4.10 -19.81
N ILE A 323 -3.28 4.30 -20.06
CA ILE A 323 -2.34 4.78 -19.03
C ILE A 323 -2.76 6.17 -18.52
N GLY A 324 -3.48 6.96 -19.32
CA GLY A 324 -4.07 8.24 -18.96
C GLY A 324 -5.12 8.15 -17.84
N LYS A 325 -5.65 6.96 -17.52
CA LYS A 325 -6.52 6.75 -16.34
C LYS A 325 -5.78 6.99 -15.01
N LEU A 326 -4.44 6.93 -15.00
CA LEU A 326 -3.61 7.18 -13.83
C LEU A 326 -3.50 8.69 -13.54
N THR A 327 -4.62 9.36 -13.34
CA THR A 327 -4.68 10.83 -13.22
C THR A 327 -3.90 11.36 -12.02
N SER A 328 -3.68 10.54 -10.98
CA SER A 328 -2.86 10.86 -9.81
C SER A 328 -1.34 10.75 -10.05
N LEU A 329 -0.91 10.30 -11.25
CA LEU A 329 0.49 10.02 -11.54
C LEU A 329 1.33 11.31 -11.56
N GLN A 330 2.33 11.34 -10.70
CA GLN A 330 3.28 12.44 -10.54
C GLN A 330 4.63 12.11 -11.17
N THR A 331 5.02 10.84 -11.17
CA THR A 331 6.29 10.42 -11.78
C THR A 331 6.04 9.28 -12.75
N LEU A 332 6.45 9.49 -14.00
CA LEU A 332 6.57 8.48 -15.03
C LEU A 332 7.95 8.65 -15.68
N SER A 333 8.86 7.72 -15.44
CA SER A 333 10.24 7.89 -15.92
C SER A 333 10.37 7.76 -17.44
N ASN A 334 9.63 6.81 -18.03
CA ASN A 334 9.65 6.55 -19.47
C ASN A 334 8.24 6.35 -20.01
N PHE A 335 7.94 6.94 -21.16
CA PHE A 335 6.75 6.70 -21.96
C PHE A 335 7.17 6.16 -23.33
N ILE A 336 6.83 4.91 -23.62
CA ILE A 336 7.15 4.23 -24.87
C ILE A 336 5.92 4.27 -25.78
N VAL A 337 5.97 5.06 -26.86
CA VAL A 337 4.83 5.23 -27.77
C VAL A 337 4.57 3.92 -28.54
N SER A 338 3.35 3.43 -28.48
CA SER A 338 2.95 2.19 -29.15
C SER A 338 2.70 2.38 -30.64
N LYS A 339 3.05 1.38 -31.45
CA LYS A 339 2.70 1.30 -32.89
C LYS A 339 1.29 0.73 -33.13
N GLY A 340 0.80 -0.09 -32.19
CA GLY A 340 -0.48 -0.80 -32.29
C GLY A 340 -1.46 -0.35 -31.21
N ASP A 341 -2.18 -1.31 -30.62
CA ASP A 341 -3.26 -1.06 -29.66
C ASP A 341 -2.82 -0.43 -28.34
N GLY A 342 -1.54 -0.19 -28.06
CA GLY A 342 -1.06 0.42 -26.80
C GLY A 342 -1.45 1.90 -26.60
N SER A 343 -0.82 2.57 -25.63
CA SER A 343 -1.06 3.99 -25.39
C SER A 343 -0.37 4.89 -26.42
N ALA A 344 -1.20 5.60 -27.20
CA ALA A 344 -0.75 6.71 -28.02
C ALA A 344 -0.28 7.89 -27.15
N ILE A 345 0.54 8.77 -27.72
CA ILE A 345 1.13 9.91 -27.01
C ILE A 345 0.07 10.86 -26.42
N ASN A 346 -1.13 10.92 -26.98
CA ASN A 346 -2.22 11.76 -26.48
C ASN A 346 -2.73 11.36 -25.07
N GLU A 347 -2.47 10.13 -24.61
CA GLU A 347 -2.81 9.70 -23.24
C GLU A 347 -2.09 10.54 -22.17
N LEU A 348 -0.93 11.12 -22.50
CA LEU A 348 -0.20 12.04 -21.62
C LEU A 348 -1.00 13.32 -21.32
N ALA A 349 -2.02 13.66 -22.12
CA ALA A 349 -2.90 14.79 -21.88
C ALA A 349 -3.58 14.68 -20.50
N TYR A 350 -3.98 13.48 -20.11
CA TYR A 350 -4.69 13.21 -18.85
C TYR A 350 -3.77 13.19 -17.63
N LEU A 351 -2.46 13.01 -17.83
CA LEU A 351 -1.47 12.96 -16.75
C LEU A 351 -0.99 14.38 -16.40
N ILE A 352 -1.90 15.19 -15.86
CA ILE A 352 -1.68 16.62 -15.62
C ILE A 352 -0.74 16.91 -14.44
N HIS A 353 -0.53 15.94 -13.56
CA HIS A 353 0.29 16.10 -12.36
C HIS A 353 1.74 15.63 -12.54
N LEU A 354 2.15 15.23 -13.74
CA LEU A 354 3.53 14.79 -14.01
C LEU A 354 4.56 15.85 -13.64
N ARG A 355 5.63 15.41 -12.99
CA ARG A 355 6.74 16.23 -12.53
C ARG A 355 8.10 15.58 -12.78
N GLY A 356 9.15 16.40 -12.75
CA GLY A 356 10.53 15.96 -12.87
C GLY A 356 10.90 15.60 -14.32
N THR A 357 11.64 14.51 -14.50
CA THR A 357 12.12 14.06 -15.82
C THR A 357 11.19 13.03 -16.43
N LEU A 358 10.76 13.29 -17.68
CA LEU A 358 10.05 12.33 -18.53
C LEU A 358 10.92 11.99 -19.74
N CYS A 359 11.17 10.69 -19.98
CA CYS A 359 11.77 10.21 -21.21
C CYS A 359 10.68 9.68 -22.14
N ILE A 360 10.59 10.18 -23.36
CA ILE A 360 9.69 9.65 -24.39
C ILE A 360 10.53 8.93 -25.43
N SER A 361 10.12 7.72 -25.79
CA SER A 361 10.81 6.89 -26.77
C SER A 361 9.85 6.39 -27.82
N ARG A 362 10.40 6.03 -28.99
CA ARG A 362 9.65 5.53 -30.15
C ARG A 362 8.69 6.57 -30.76
N LEU A 363 9.11 7.84 -30.81
CA LEU A 363 8.31 8.91 -31.39
C LEU A 363 7.98 8.70 -32.87
N GLU A 364 8.74 7.88 -33.58
CA GLU A 364 8.45 7.43 -34.95
C GLU A 364 7.12 6.69 -35.08
N HIS A 365 6.52 6.25 -33.96
CA HIS A 365 5.19 5.63 -33.94
C HIS A 365 4.04 6.66 -33.86
N VAL A 366 4.32 7.95 -33.68
CA VAL A 366 3.28 8.99 -33.65
C VAL A 366 2.76 9.23 -35.08
N ALA A 367 1.56 8.71 -35.38
CA ALA A 367 0.95 8.83 -36.70
C ALA A 367 0.37 10.23 -36.99
N ASP A 368 -0.14 10.92 -35.97
CA ASP A 368 -0.77 12.24 -36.10
C ASP A 368 -0.10 13.26 -35.17
N ALA A 369 0.48 14.31 -35.75
CA ALA A 369 1.11 15.40 -35.00
C ALA A 369 0.13 16.09 -34.02
N ARG A 370 -1.18 16.05 -34.29
CA ARG A 370 -2.21 16.59 -33.37
C ARG A 370 -2.23 15.84 -32.04
N ASP A 371 -1.85 14.57 -32.00
CA ASP A 371 -1.78 13.82 -30.73
C ASP A 371 -0.61 14.28 -29.85
N ALA A 372 0.52 14.66 -30.46
CA ALA A 372 1.62 15.27 -29.72
C ALA A 372 1.24 16.66 -29.16
N VAL A 373 0.44 17.44 -29.91
CA VAL A 373 -0.12 18.70 -29.41
C VAL A 373 -1.08 18.45 -28.25
N ARG A 374 -1.96 17.45 -28.36
CA ARG A 374 -2.91 17.07 -27.29
C ARG A 374 -2.22 16.63 -26.00
N ALA A 375 -1.10 15.93 -26.10
CA ALA A 375 -0.30 15.52 -24.94
C ALA A 375 0.10 16.72 -24.05
N ASN A 376 0.18 17.91 -24.65
CA ASN A 376 0.40 19.21 -24.01
C ASN A 376 1.54 19.23 -22.99
N LEU A 377 2.69 18.64 -23.35
CA LEU A 377 3.82 18.51 -22.45
C LEU A 377 4.46 19.85 -22.06
N LYS A 378 4.41 20.84 -22.96
CA LYS A 378 4.98 22.18 -22.75
C LYS A 378 4.30 22.97 -21.63
N ASP A 379 3.01 22.72 -21.36
CA ASP A 379 2.24 23.48 -20.37
C ASP A 379 2.27 22.80 -18.99
N LYS A 380 2.83 21.58 -18.88
CA LYS A 380 2.96 20.85 -17.63
C LYS A 380 4.09 21.44 -16.78
N GLN A 381 3.74 22.42 -15.96
CA GLN A 381 4.67 23.18 -15.09
C GLN A 381 5.54 22.31 -14.16
N GLY A 382 5.11 21.10 -13.85
CA GLY A 382 5.89 20.19 -13.02
C GLY A 382 7.06 19.51 -13.74
N LEU A 383 7.03 19.45 -15.08
CA LEU A 383 8.08 18.80 -15.86
C LEU A 383 9.32 19.68 -15.91
N GLU A 384 10.41 19.18 -15.36
CA GLU A 384 11.71 19.86 -15.29
C GLU A 384 12.57 19.51 -16.50
N MET A 385 12.43 18.29 -17.04
CA MET A 385 13.23 17.80 -18.15
C MET A 385 12.44 16.83 -19.02
N LEU A 386 12.53 17.03 -20.33
CA LEU A 386 11.99 16.12 -21.34
C LEU A 386 13.15 15.55 -22.15
N LEU A 387 13.30 14.23 -22.13
CA LEU A 387 14.26 13.50 -22.95
C LEU A 387 13.52 12.78 -24.07
N MET A 388 13.99 12.90 -25.30
CA MET A 388 13.42 12.20 -26.46
C MET A 388 14.48 11.25 -27.01
N LYS A 389 14.13 9.97 -27.21
CA LYS A 389 15.02 8.91 -27.67
C LYS A 389 14.47 8.16 -28.86
#